data_AF-A0A9X2RP51-F1
#
_entry.id   AF-A0A9X2RP51-F1
#
_cell.length_a   1.000
_cell.length_b   1.000
_cell.length_c   1.000
_cell.angle_alpha   90.00
_cell.angle_beta   90.00
_cell.angle_gamma   90.00
#
_symmetry.space_group_name_H-M   'P 1'
#
loop_
_entity.id
_entity.type
_entity.pdbx_description
1 polymer ?
#
loop_
_entity_poly.entity_id
_entity_poly.type
_entity_poly.pdbx_seq_one_letter_code
_entity_poly.pdbx_strand_id
1 'polypeptide(L)'
;MSEGPPAFYIFLAPGDNTRARMRVALAEVFDLPAHDVELYDGDDVTGTYDCRWDAPVLCGFQRRRGDLDWAFDVGLAAERSYRPAERDLAVLLARAMSTSLLFPGDVHLPWIWEVATPKGEVGYVRLDEPEEEGGELTVPAVEIAVPEFPNADILAFPELDGRRPAGEGSASVR
;
A
#
# COMPACT_ATOMS: atom_id res chain seq x y z
N MET A 1 9.95 -28.34 -3.68
CA MET A 1 10.10 -27.31 -2.63
C MET A 1 9.88 -26.00 -3.35
N SER A 2 8.67 -25.43 -3.26
CA SER A 2 8.41 -24.12 -3.86
C SER A 2 9.03 -23.09 -2.93
N GLU A 3 10.15 -22.51 -3.32
CA GLU A 3 10.52 -21.18 -2.86
C GLU A 3 9.36 -20.28 -3.28
N GLY A 4 8.48 -19.96 -2.32
CA GLY A 4 7.47 -18.94 -2.53
C GLY A 4 8.18 -17.63 -2.91
N PRO A 5 7.60 -16.82 -3.81
CA PRO A 5 8.22 -15.57 -4.22
C PRO A 5 8.62 -14.75 -2.98
N PRO A 6 9.71 -13.98 -3.04
CA PRO A 6 9.97 -12.98 -2.01
C PRO A 6 8.68 -12.15 -1.84
N ALA A 7 8.18 -12.10 -0.61
CA ALA A 7 6.99 -11.32 -0.31
C ALA A 7 7.42 -9.86 -0.23
N PHE A 8 7.39 -9.22 -1.39
CA PHE A 8 7.60 -7.80 -1.55
C PHE A 8 6.25 -7.15 -1.78
N TYR A 9 5.99 -6.06 -1.07
CA TYR A 9 4.74 -5.31 -1.16
C TYR A 9 5.06 -3.86 -1.45
N ILE A 10 4.26 -3.25 -2.33
CA ILE A 10 4.40 -1.84 -2.69
C ILE A 10 3.21 -1.09 -2.11
N PHE A 11 3.48 -0.01 -1.37
CA PHE A 11 2.44 0.86 -0.85
C PHE A 11 2.71 2.32 -1.21
N LEU A 12 1.67 3.04 -1.57
CA LEU A 12 1.68 4.50 -1.63
C LEU A 12 0.79 5.06 -0.52
N ALA A 13 1.21 6.16 0.10
CA ALA A 13 0.47 6.74 1.21
C ALA A 13 0.45 8.27 1.17
N PRO A 14 -0.71 8.89 1.50
CA PRO A 14 -0.79 10.31 1.79
C PRO A 14 -0.27 10.62 3.21
N GLY A 15 0.04 11.88 3.46
CA GLY A 15 0.35 12.45 4.76
C GLY A 15 1.84 12.39 5.13
N ASP A 16 2.39 13.56 5.48
CA ASP A 16 3.78 13.72 5.94
C ASP A 16 4.19 12.80 7.09
N ASN A 17 3.27 12.53 8.02
CA ASN A 17 3.55 11.73 9.22
C ASN A 17 3.53 10.22 8.96
N THR A 18 3.11 9.76 7.78
CA THR A 18 2.93 8.33 7.50
C THR A 18 4.23 7.55 7.60
N ARG A 19 5.36 8.11 7.10
CA ARG A 19 6.68 7.51 7.26
C ARG A 19 7.01 7.20 8.73
N ALA A 20 6.71 8.12 9.65
CA ALA A 20 7.01 7.93 11.07
C ALA A 20 6.17 6.81 11.70
N ARG A 21 4.95 6.58 11.19
CA ARG A 21 4.05 5.53 11.68
C ARG A 21 4.36 4.16 11.09
N MET A 22 4.93 4.09 9.88
CA MET A 22 5.17 2.85 9.15
C MET A 22 5.97 1.82 9.97
N ARG A 23 7.06 2.23 10.63
CA ARG A 23 7.85 1.30 11.47
C ARG A 23 7.01 0.64 12.57
N VAL A 24 6.22 1.44 13.27
CA VAL A 24 5.38 0.98 14.39
C VAL A 24 4.29 0.06 13.88
N ALA A 25 3.64 0.43 12.76
CA ALA A 25 2.59 -0.38 12.15
C ALA A 25 3.10 -1.73 11.64
N LEU A 26 4.25 -1.75 10.96
CA LEU A 26 4.88 -3.01 10.54
C LEU A 26 5.22 -3.87 11.75
N ALA A 27 5.82 -3.30 12.79
CA ALA A 27 6.15 -4.04 14.01
C ALA A 27 4.91 -4.67 14.66
N GLU A 28 3.80 -3.93 14.74
CA GLU A 28 2.53 -4.41 15.29
C GLU A 28 1.94 -5.54 14.42
N VAL A 29 1.80 -5.33 13.11
CA VAL A 29 1.18 -6.30 12.18
C VAL A 29 1.96 -7.62 12.13
N PHE A 30 3.27 -7.54 12.27
CA PHE A 30 4.18 -8.67 12.18
C PHE A 30 4.55 -9.29 13.52
N ASP A 31 4.00 -8.77 14.63
CA ASP A 31 4.28 -9.15 16.02
C ASP A 31 5.79 -9.19 16.30
N LEU A 32 6.46 -8.08 16.00
CA LEU A 32 7.90 -7.90 16.14
C LEU A 32 8.23 -6.72 17.06
N PRO A 33 9.38 -6.75 17.75
CA PRO A 33 9.94 -5.55 18.33
C PRO A 33 10.19 -4.49 17.24
N ALA A 34 9.94 -3.21 17.54
CA ALA A 34 10.14 -2.13 16.57
C ALA A 34 11.59 -2.00 16.07
N HIS A 35 12.57 -2.51 16.82
CA HIS A 35 13.97 -2.55 16.39
C HIS A 35 14.26 -3.66 15.37
N ASP A 36 13.36 -4.62 15.16
CA ASP A 36 13.49 -5.66 14.13
C ASP A 36 12.83 -5.27 12.79
N VAL A 37 12.35 -4.03 12.71
CA VAL A 37 11.86 -3.42 11.47
C VAL A 37 12.83 -2.33 11.05
N GLU A 38 13.56 -2.59 9.97
CA GLU A 38 14.51 -1.64 9.41
C GLU A 38 13.82 -0.77 8.35
N LEU A 39 13.95 0.55 8.51
CA LEU A 39 13.53 1.51 7.49
C LEU A 39 14.77 2.15 6.89
N TYR A 40 14.83 2.21 5.57
CA TYR A 40 15.93 2.85 4.85
C TYR A 40 15.40 3.78 3.76
N ASP A 41 16.15 4.84 3.48
CA ASP A 41 15.83 5.75 2.40
C ASP A 41 16.15 5.07 1.07
N GLY A 42 15.13 4.84 0.24
CA GLY A 42 15.25 4.17 -1.05
C GLY A 42 16.00 4.99 -2.09
N ASP A 43 16.09 6.31 -1.91
CA ASP A 43 16.82 7.22 -2.81
C ASP A 43 18.29 7.39 -2.40
N ASP A 44 18.67 7.01 -1.17
CA ASP A 44 20.04 7.16 -0.68
C ASP A 44 20.94 5.99 -1.07
N VAL A 45 21.55 6.14 -2.26
CA VAL A 45 22.56 5.22 -2.80
C VAL A 45 23.89 5.25 -2.02
N THR A 46 24.07 6.19 -1.08
CA THR A 46 25.35 6.43 -0.39
C THR A 46 25.33 6.15 1.11
N GLY A 47 24.18 6.23 1.78
CA GLY A 47 23.99 6.00 3.22
C GLY A 47 23.35 4.65 3.58
N THR A 48 23.15 3.77 2.59
CA THR A 48 22.66 2.40 2.77
C THR A 48 23.64 1.45 3.48
N TYR A 49 24.83 1.93 3.86
CA TYR A 49 25.87 1.11 4.51
C TYR A 49 25.53 0.72 5.96
N ASP A 50 24.73 1.51 6.67
CA ASP A 50 24.33 1.22 8.05
C ASP A 50 23.01 0.44 8.15
N CYS A 51 22.39 0.12 7.01
CA CYS A 51 21.14 -0.62 6.99
C CYS A 51 21.32 -2.05 7.49
N ARG A 52 20.46 -2.46 8.41
CA ARG A 52 20.35 -3.85 8.86
C ARG A 52 19.63 -4.70 7.82
N TRP A 53 20.35 -5.09 6.77
CA TRP A 53 19.84 -5.94 5.68
C TRP A 53 19.36 -7.32 6.13
N ASP A 54 19.73 -7.74 7.34
CA ASP A 54 19.30 -8.97 8.00
C ASP A 54 18.04 -8.80 8.88
N ALA A 55 17.45 -7.60 8.91
CA ALA A 55 16.22 -7.37 9.65
C ALA A 55 15.07 -8.23 9.11
N PRO A 56 14.23 -8.82 9.99
CA PRO A 56 13.09 -9.64 9.58
C PRO A 56 12.11 -8.93 8.62
N VAL A 57 11.98 -7.61 8.75
CA VAL A 57 11.20 -6.74 7.88
C VAL A 57 12.07 -5.57 7.44
N LEU A 58 12.23 -5.42 6.13
CA LEU A 58 12.87 -4.29 5.48
C LEU A 58 11.79 -3.41 4.87
N CYS A 59 11.90 -2.10 5.04
CA CYS A 59 11.00 -1.14 4.41
C CYS A 59 11.80 0.00 3.78
N GLY A 60 11.94 -0.02 2.47
CA GLY A 60 12.38 1.14 1.72
C GLY A 60 11.30 2.22 1.79
N PHE A 61 11.69 3.49 1.89
CA PHE A 61 10.78 4.61 1.73
C PHE A 61 11.35 5.64 0.76
N GLN A 62 10.50 6.25 -0.05
CA GLN A 62 10.87 7.33 -0.96
C GLN A 62 9.85 8.46 -0.85
N ARG A 63 10.33 9.71 -0.85
CA ARG A 63 9.46 10.88 -0.84
C ARG A 63 8.78 11.00 -2.21
N ARG A 64 7.49 11.30 -2.22
CA ARG A 64 6.69 11.58 -3.41
C ARG A 64 6.08 12.98 -3.33
N ARG A 65 5.46 13.40 -4.43
CA ARG A 65 4.79 14.70 -4.57
C ARG A 65 3.38 14.47 -5.11
N GLY A 66 2.49 15.41 -4.84
CA GLY A 66 1.08 15.34 -5.25
C GLY A 66 0.20 14.84 -4.11
N ASP A 67 -0.80 14.03 -4.44
CA ASP A 67 -1.76 13.49 -3.46
C ASP A 67 -1.16 12.41 -2.55
N LEU A 68 0.02 11.90 -2.92
CA LEU A 68 0.74 10.84 -2.21
C LEU A 68 2.12 11.35 -1.81
N ASP A 69 2.44 11.30 -0.51
CA ASP A 69 3.66 11.85 0.07
C ASP A 69 4.80 10.82 0.14
N TRP A 70 4.46 9.54 0.17
CA TRP A 70 5.41 8.46 0.40
C TRP A 70 5.11 7.23 -0.47
N ALA A 71 6.18 6.65 -1.01
CA ALA A 71 6.19 5.28 -1.51
C ALA A 71 6.96 4.39 -0.53
N PHE A 72 6.48 3.16 -0.34
CA PHE A 72 7.08 2.17 0.54
C PHE A 72 7.23 0.83 -0.16
N ASP A 73 8.38 0.23 0.07
CA ASP A 73 8.82 -1.04 -0.49
C ASP A 73 9.09 -2.01 0.66
N VAL A 74 8.11 -2.84 0.99
CA VAL A 74 8.17 -3.72 2.16
C VAL A 74 8.62 -5.11 1.74
N GLY A 75 9.80 -5.52 2.21
CA GLY A 75 10.35 -6.85 2.02
C GLY A 75 10.32 -7.68 3.31
N LEU A 76 9.93 -8.94 3.20
CA LEU A 76 10.02 -9.91 4.30
C LEU A 76 11.21 -10.85 4.11
N ALA A 77 11.95 -11.11 5.19
CA ALA A 77 12.98 -12.14 5.20
C ALA A 77 12.41 -13.52 4.83
N ALA A 78 13.20 -14.35 4.14
CA ALA A 78 12.74 -15.62 3.58
C ALA A 78 12.22 -16.60 4.65
N GLU A 79 12.75 -16.52 5.86
CA GLU A 79 12.45 -17.37 7.00
C GLU A 79 11.09 -17.04 7.64
N ARG A 80 10.45 -15.92 7.25
CA ARG A 80 9.14 -15.53 7.77
C ARG A 80 8.05 -16.43 7.21
N SER A 81 7.37 -17.13 8.12
CA SER A 81 6.25 -18.01 7.82
C SER A 81 4.93 -17.26 7.62
N TYR A 82 4.71 -16.17 8.37
CA TYR A 82 3.54 -15.31 8.18
C TYR A 82 3.77 -14.35 7.01
N ARG A 83 3.03 -14.60 5.92
CA ARG A 83 3.05 -13.80 4.68
C ARG A 83 1.60 -13.53 4.27
N PRO A 84 0.99 -12.43 4.75
CA PRO A 84 -0.38 -12.09 4.40
C PRO A 84 -0.52 -11.81 2.90
N ALA A 85 -1.73 -11.89 2.36
CA ALA A 85 -1.99 -11.35 1.03
C ALA A 85 -1.76 -9.82 1.03
N GLU A 86 -1.40 -9.24 -0.12
CA GLU A 86 -1.12 -7.80 -0.22
C GLU A 86 -2.30 -6.95 0.29
N ARG A 87 -3.52 -7.30 -0.13
CA ARG A 87 -4.76 -6.65 0.35
C ARG A 87 -4.91 -6.74 1.87
N ASP A 88 -4.66 -7.90 2.47
CA ASP A 88 -4.78 -8.09 3.91
C ASP A 88 -3.75 -7.23 4.66
N LEU A 89 -2.50 -7.19 4.15
CA LEU A 89 -1.45 -6.35 4.71
C LEU A 89 -1.80 -4.86 4.60
N ALA A 90 -2.29 -4.41 3.44
CA ALA A 90 -2.72 -3.03 3.23
C ALA A 90 -3.79 -2.60 4.24
N VAL A 91 -4.81 -3.44 4.46
CA VAL A 91 -5.88 -3.19 5.44
C VAL A 91 -5.33 -3.12 6.86
N LEU A 92 -4.45 -4.04 7.24
CA LEU A 92 -3.85 -4.07 8.57
C LEU A 92 -2.98 -2.82 8.83
N LEU A 93 -2.15 -2.44 7.86
CA LEU A 93 -1.29 -1.25 7.95
C LEU A 93 -2.11 0.05 7.94
N ALA A 94 -3.12 0.16 7.08
CA ALA A 94 -3.99 1.33 7.02
C ALA A 94 -4.71 1.59 8.36
N ARG A 95 -5.20 0.51 8.99
CA ARG A 95 -5.78 0.54 10.35
C ARG A 95 -4.75 0.99 11.39
N ALA A 96 -3.60 0.33 11.46
CA ALA A 96 -2.56 0.62 12.45
C ALA A 96 -2.04 2.06 12.34
N MET A 97 -1.90 2.59 11.12
CA MET A 97 -1.42 3.95 10.89
C MET A 97 -2.53 5.01 10.93
N SER A 98 -3.81 4.60 10.91
CA SER A 98 -4.95 5.50 10.75
C SER A 98 -4.80 6.41 9.52
N THR A 99 -4.35 5.85 8.40
CA THR A 99 -4.21 6.51 7.09
C THR A 99 -4.57 5.52 5.98
N SER A 100 -5.14 6.01 4.89
CA SER A 100 -5.39 5.16 3.72
C SER A 100 -4.09 4.72 3.03
N LEU A 101 -4.05 3.52 2.46
CA LEU A 101 -2.91 3.00 1.69
C LEU A 101 -3.34 2.53 0.32
N LEU A 102 -2.59 2.94 -0.70
CA LEU A 102 -2.72 2.44 -2.06
C LEU A 102 -1.77 1.27 -2.28
N PHE A 103 -2.20 0.26 -3.02
CA PHE A 103 -1.40 -0.89 -3.43
C PHE A 103 -1.85 -1.38 -4.82
N PRO A 104 -0.98 -2.07 -5.59
CA PRO A 104 -1.30 -2.48 -6.97
C PRO A 104 -2.55 -3.38 -7.06
N GLY A 105 -2.71 -4.31 -6.12
CA GLY A 105 -3.82 -5.26 -6.11
C GLY A 105 -3.76 -6.26 -7.28
N ASP A 106 -4.86 -6.96 -7.52
CA ASP A 106 -4.90 -8.04 -8.53
C ASP A 106 -5.17 -7.53 -9.97
N VAL A 107 -5.50 -6.24 -10.11
CA VAL A 107 -5.87 -5.65 -11.40
C VAL A 107 -4.62 -5.24 -12.18
N HIS A 108 -4.41 -5.92 -13.31
CA HIS A 108 -3.28 -5.65 -14.20
C HIS A 108 -3.51 -4.44 -15.14
N LEU A 109 -3.94 -3.30 -14.59
CA LEU A 109 -4.03 -2.03 -15.30
C LEU A 109 -3.14 -1.03 -14.55
N PRO A 110 -2.10 -0.45 -15.18
CA PRO A 110 -1.08 0.29 -14.44
C PRO A 110 -1.62 1.55 -13.74
N TRP A 111 -2.70 2.13 -14.25
CA TRP A 111 -3.37 3.31 -13.69
C TRP A 111 -4.52 2.96 -12.72
N ILE A 112 -4.80 1.69 -12.44
CA ILE A 112 -5.80 1.29 -11.44
C ILE A 112 -5.11 0.57 -10.31
N TRP A 113 -5.20 1.16 -9.13
CA TRP A 113 -4.71 0.59 -7.88
C TRP A 113 -5.90 0.29 -6.97
N GLU A 114 -5.66 -0.42 -5.89
CA GLU A 114 -6.61 -0.55 -4.79
C GLU A 114 -6.23 0.40 -3.65
N VAL A 115 -7.23 0.86 -2.90
CA VAL A 115 -7.07 1.68 -1.71
C VAL A 115 -7.70 0.96 -0.52
N ALA A 116 -6.90 0.73 0.53
CA ALA A 116 -7.36 0.27 1.82
C ALA A 116 -7.56 1.44 2.78
N THR A 117 -8.74 1.56 3.37
CA THR A 117 -9.04 2.64 4.33
C THR A 117 -8.76 2.20 5.78
N PRO A 118 -8.62 3.15 6.73
CA PRO A 118 -8.51 2.83 8.16
C PRO A 118 -9.73 2.09 8.75
N LYS A 119 -10.88 2.11 8.06
CA LYS A 119 -12.07 1.33 8.45
C LYS A 119 -11.97 -0.12 7.97
N GLY A 120 -11.01 -0.41 7.10
CA GLY A 120 -10.81 -1.69 6.41
C GLY A 120 -11.78 -1.91 5.26
N GLU A 121 -12.28 -0.83 4.68
CA GLU A 121 -12.90 -0.87 3.35
C GLU A 121 -11.78 -0.95 2.31
N VAL A 122 -12.04 -1.64 1.21
CA VAL A 122 -11.16 -1.70 0.05
C VAL A 122 -11.96 -1.33 -1.18
N GLY A 123 -11.43 -0.45 -2.00
CA GLY A 123 -12.01 -0.06 -3.27
C GLY A 123 -10.93 0.23 -4.30
N TYR A 124 -11.33 0.52 -5.53
CA TYR A 124 -10.40 0.91 -6.58
C TYR A 124 -10.12 2.42 -6.58
N VAL A 125 -8.97 2.78 -7.11
CA VAL A 125 -8.54 4.17 -7.32
C VAL A 125 -7.83 4.27 -8.66
N ARG A 126 -8.01 5.40 -9.34
CA ARG A 126 -7.19 5.75 -10.49
C ARG A 126 -5.96 6.50 -9.99
N LEU A 127 -4.79 6.04 -10.39
CA LEU A 127 -3.51 6.69 -10.11
C LEU A 127 -2.92 7.17 -11.43
N ASP A 128 -2.67 8.48 -11.50
CA ASP A 128 -1.94 9.08 -12.61
C ASP A 128 -0.48 9.27 -12.18
N GLU A 129 0.41 8.49 -12.79
CA GLU A 129 1.86 8.62 -12.62
C GLU A 129 2.44 9.60 -13.66
N PRO A 130 3.33 10.52 -13.26
CA PRO A 130 3.94 11.46 -14.19
C PRO A 130 4.89 10.73 -15.15
N GLU A 131 4.95 11.17 -16.41
CA GLU A 131 5.93 10.66 -17.38
C GLU A 131 7.37 11.05 -17.02
N GLU A 132 7.53 12.20 -16.37
CA GLU A 132 8.83 12.72 -15.93
C GLU A 132 9.14 12.31 -14.49
N GLU A 133 10.39 11.91 -14.25
CA GLU A 133 10.88 11.60 -12.90
C GLU A 133 10.75 12.82 -11.98
N GLY A 134 10.16 12.62 -10.80
CA GLY A 134 9.92 13.68 -9.82
C GLY A 134 8.67 14.52 -10.04
N GLY A 135 7.81 14.14 -10.99
CA GLY A 135 6.46 14.73 -11.14
C GLY A 135 5.52 14.39 -9.98
N GLU A 136 4.30 14.93 -10.04
CA GLU A 136 3.29 14.76 -8.99
C GLU A 136 2.39 13.56 -9.29
N LEU A 137 2.23 12.67 -8.31
CA LEU A 137 1.25 11.60 -8.33
C LEU A 137 -0.12 12.17 -8.00
N THR A 138 -1.11 11.96 -8.87
CA THR A 138 -2.47 12.43 -8.61
C THR A 138 -3.47 11.30 -8.57
N VAL A 139 -4.48 11.47 -7.72
CA VAL A 139 -5.60 10.55 -7.52
C VAL A 139 -6.87 11.24 -8.03
N PRO A 140 -7.16 11.17 -9.35
CA PRO A 140 -8.32 11.86 -9.92
C PRO A 140 -9.65 11.22 -9.57
N ALA A 141 -9.68 9.91 -9.28
CA ALA A 141 -10.94 9.18 -9.06
C ALA A 141 -10.79 7.99 -8.11
N VAL A 142 -11.84 7.74 -7.33
CA VAL A 142 -11.95 6.65 -6.35
C VAL A 142 -13.31 5.94 -6.45
N GLU A 143 -13.38 4.65 -6.13
CA GLU A 143 -14.66 3.92 -6.09
C GLU A 143 -15.41 4.15 -4.78
N ILE A 144 -14.67 4.39 -3.70
CA ILE A 144 -15.19 4.66 -2.35
C ILE A 144 -14.68 6.01 -1.87
N ALA A 145 -15.42 6.66 -0.96
CA ALA A 145 -14.99 7.93 -0.39
C ALA A 145 -13.72 7.75 0.47
N VAL A 146 -12.64 8.45 0.12
CA VAL A 146 -11.37 8.44 0.85
C VAL A 146 -11.08 9.86 1.35
N PRO A 147 -11.11 10.12 2.67
CA PRO A 147 -10.95 11.47 3.23
C PRO A 147 -9.66 12.19 2.81
N GLU A 148 -8.60 11.43 2.53
CA GLU A 148 -7.31 11.94 2.10
C GLU A 148 -7.31 12.46 0.66
N PHE A 149 -8.31 12.10 -0.16
CA PHE A 149 -8.47 12.55 -1.55
C PHE A 149 -9.79 13.32 -1.74
N PRO A 150 -9.97 14.49 -1.09
CA PRO A 150 -11.24 15.22 -1.09
C PRO A 150 -11.64 15.78 -2.46
N ASN A 151 -10.69 15.85 -3.41
CA ASN A 151 -10.91 16.36 -4.76
C ASN A 151 -11.09 15.25 -5.79
N ALA A 152 -10.97 13.97 -5.40
CA ALA A 152 -11.15 12.85 -6.30
C ALA A 152 -12.63 12.63 -6.62
N ASP A 153 -12.95 12.37 -7.89
CA ASP A 153 -14.30 12.00 -8.29
C ASP A 153 -14.65 10.60 -7.75
N ILE A 154 -15.82 10.48 -7.13
CA ILE A 154 -16.32 9.17 -6.67
C ILE A 154 -17.14 8.53 -7.78
N LEU A 155 -16.61 7.49 -8.42
CA LEU A 155 -17.24 6.81 -9.56
C LEU A 155 -16.90 5.32 -9.62
N ALA A 156 -17.79 4.53 -10.20
CA ALA A 156 -17.49 3.15 -10.57
C ALA A 156 -16.56 3.13 -11.79
N PHE A 157 -15.65 2.17 -11.86
CA PHE A 157 -14.71 1.99 -12.98
C PHE A 157 -15.23 0.92 -13.95
N PRO A 158 -15.87 1.29 -15.09
CA PRO A 158 -16.50 0.32 -15.98
C PRO A 158 -15.50 -0.66 -16.61
N GLU A 159 -14.22 -0.28 -16.71
CA GLU A 159 -13.12 -1.16 -17.13
C GLU A 159 -12.94 -2.39 -16.23
N LEU A 160 -13.52 -2.38 -15.02
CA LEU A 160 -13.47 -3.47 -14.04
C LEU A 160 -14.72 -4.35 -14.03
N ASP A 161 -15.78 -4.00 -14.77
CA ASP A 161 -17.08 -4.68 -14.73
C ASP A 161 -17.03 -6.17 -15.13
N GLY A 162 -15.99 -6.60 -15.85
CA GLY A 162 -15.74 -8.01 -16.20
C GLY A 162 -14.97 -8.82 -15.16
N ARG A 163 -14.54 -8.21 -14.04
CA ARG A 163 -13.64 -8.81 -13.03
C ARG A 163 -14.21 -8.87 -11.62
N ARG A 164 -15.43 -8.36 -11.39
CA ARG A 164 -16.14 -8.60 -10.12
C ARG A 164 -16.33 -10.11 -9.94
N PRO A 165 -15.89 -10.72 -8.82
CA PRO A 165 -16.35 -12.06 -8.49
C PRO A 165 -17.88 -12.02 -8.40
N ALA A 166 -18.55 -12.96 -9.04
CA ALA A 166 -19.98 -13.15 -8.92
C ALA A 166 -20.31 -13.50 -7.46
N GLY A 167 -20.62 -12.50 -6.65
CA GLY A 167 -20.69 -12.70 -5.21
C GLY A 167 -21.22 -11.50 -4.46
N GLU A 168 -22.39 -11.00 -4.84
CA GLU A 168 -23.40 -10.55 -3.87
C GLU A 168 -24.74 -10.45 -4.60
N GLY A 169 -25.37 -11.62 -4.73
CA GLY A 169 -26.75 -11.71 -5.12
C GLY A 169 -27.61 -10.97 -4.10
N SER A 170 -28.28 -9.93 -4.59
CA SER A 170 -29.49 -9.33 -4.05
C SER A 170 -30.24 -10.25 -3.08
N ALA A 171 -30.08 -10.03 -1.78
CA ALA A 171 -31.00 -10.54 -0.79
C ALA A 171 -32.24 -9.63 -0.76
N SER A 172 -33.07 -9.76 -1.80
CA SER A 172 -34.46 -9.36 -1.73
C SER A 172 -35.22 -10.47 -1.01
N VAL A 173 -35.61 -10.26 0.24
CA VAL A 173 -36.68 -11.04 0.88
C VAL A 173 -37.56 -10.09 1.69
N ARG A 174 -38.71 -9.81 1.06
CA ARG A 174 -40.08 -9.68 1.58
C ARG A 174 -40.31 -9.16 3.00
#